data_AF-A0A6G2DAM7-F1
#
_entry.id   AF-A0A6G2DAM7-F1
#
_cell.length_a   1.000
_cell.length_b   1.000
_cell.length_c   1.000
_cell.angle_alpha   90.00
_cell.angle_beta   90.00
_cell.angle_gamma   90.00
#
_symmetry.space_group_name_H-M   'P 1'
#
loop_
_entity.id
_entity.type
_entity.pdbx_description
1 polymer ?
#
loop_
_entity_poly.entity_id
_entity_poly.type
_entity_poly.pdbx_seq_one_letter_code
_entity_poly.pdbx_strand_id
1 'polypeptide(L)'
;MIKTIVLAGDRNYIRQLETTIKSILYHNRDVKIYILNQDIMPDWFRKPRKIARMLGSEIIDVKLPEQTVFQDWEKQDHISSITYTRYFIADYIQEDKVLYLDSDLIVNTSLEKLFSICLEEKSLAAVKDTDGITFNTGVLLINNKKWRQEKLKERLIEQSIVTMKEVEEGRFEHFNGNQTIFNQVLQDDWLELDKEFNRQVGHDVKAFYNKCENYFNELVPPSIIHFVSYRKPWTTLIANRYRDLWWEFHDLEWTKILQHHIGEFELTSSLDKEFSCLTLTNSQDLEGIEELVTALPDVVFHIAAWTDMGDKLIKLAVYDNVRLHPQIVPPVLDKLERSVDLYLDINYSHVVGTI
;
A
#
# COMPACT_ATOMS: atom_id res chain seq x y z
N MET A 1 -20.23 -5.07 17.80
CA MET A 1 -20.00 -3.74 17.19
C MET A 1 -19.85 -3.96 15.70
N ILE A 2 -20.48 -3.14 14.86
CA ILE A 2 -20.31 -3.28 13.40
C ILE A 2 -18.87 -2.85 13.06
N LYS A 3 -18.12 -3.70 12.36
CA LYS A 3 -16.75 -3.40 11.90
C LYS A 3 -16.84 -2.54 10.65
N THR A 4 -16.58 -1.25 10.80
CA THR A 4 -16.73 -0.27 9.72
C THR A 4 -15.38 0.12 9.15
N ILE A 5 -15.22 -0.04 7.84
CA ILE A 5 -14.04 0.33 7.07
C ILE A 5 -14.43 1.46 6.11
N VAL A 6 -13.55 2.45 5.98
CA VAL A 6 -13.69 3.53 4.99
C VAL A 6 -12.49 3.53 4.08
N LEU A 7 -12.77 3.52 2.78
CA LEU A 7 -11.80 3.72 1.71
C LEU A 7 -12.17 5.01 0.95
N ALA A 8 -11.18 5.66 0.37
CA ALA A 8 -11.40 6.75 -0.57
C ALA A 8 -10.65 6.49 -1.88
N GLY A 9 -11.29 6.78 -3.01
CA GLY A 9 -10.70 6.56 -4.33
C GLY A 9 -11.48 7.25 -5.43
N ASP A 10 -10.82 7.48 -6.55
CA ASP A 10 -11.42 8.00 -7.79
C ASP A 10 -11.32 6.94 -8.91
N ARG A 11 -11.80 7.28 -10.10
CA ARG A 11 -11.74 6.37 -11.27
C ARG A 11 -10.32 5.95 -11.66
N ASN A 12 -9.31 6.78 -11.39
CA ASN A 12 -7.92 6.50 -11.76
C ASN A 12 -7.28 5.50 -10.79
N TYR A 13 -7.77 5.46 -9.54
CA TYR A 13 -7.34 4.54 -8.49
C TYR A 13 -8.24 3.31 -8.32
N ILE A 14 -9.16 3.05 -9.28
CA ILE A 14 -10.15 1.99 -9.14
C ILE A 14 -9.54 0.58 -9.04
N ARG A 15 -8.41 0.34 -9.71
CA ARG A 15 -7.72 -0.96 -9.65
C ARG A 15 -7.09 -1.20 -8.29
N GLN A 16 -6.48 -0.16 -7.72
CA GLN A 16 -5.85 -0.18 -6.41
C GLN A 16 -6.90 -0.36 -5.31
N LEU A 17 -8.01 0.38 -5.43
CA LEU A 17 -9.18 0.24 -4.57
C LEU A 17 -9.76 -1.19 -4.64
N GLU A 18 -9.92 -1.74 -5.85
CA GLU A 18 -10.38 -3.12 -6.06
C GLU A 18 -9.44 -4.13 -5.38
N THR A 19 -8.13 -4.04 -5.62
CA THR A 19 -7.12 -4.91 -5.00
C THR A 19 -7.20 -4.84 -3.47
N THR A 20 -7.29 -3.64 -2.90
CA THR A 20 -7.42 -3.44 -1.46
C THR A 20 -8.68 -4.12 -0.92
N ILE A 21 -9.84 -3.92 -1.56
CA ILE A 21 -11.10 -4.54 -1.13
C ILE A 21 -11.04 -6.06 -1.23
N LYS A 22 -10.42 -6.61 -2.29
CA LYS A 22 -10.21 -8.05 -2.43
C LYS A 22 -9.43 -8.59 -1.23
N SER A 23 -8.32 -7.94 -0.85
CA SER A 23 -7.52 -8.34 0.32
C SER A 23 -8.30 -8.24 1.64
N ILE A 24 -9.08 -7.17 1.84
CA ILE A 24 -9.98 -7.01 3.00
C ILE A 24 -10.95 -8.19 3.10
N LEU A 25 -11.69 -8.46 2.02
CA LEU A 25 -12.74 -9.49 2.01
C LEU A 25 -12.19 -10.91 1.96
N TYR A 26 -10.94 -11.10 1.53
CA TYR A 26 -10.26 -12.38 1.64
C TYR A 26 -10.03 -12.76 3.11
N HIS A 27 -9.56 -11.82 3.94
CA HIS A 27 -9.26 -12.09 5.34
C HIS A 27 -10.40 -11.78 6.33
N ASN A 28 -11.47 -11.10 5.90
CA ASN A 28 -12.50 -10.59 6.80
C ASN A 28 -13.93 -10.83 6.27
N ARG A 29 -14.85 -11.12 7.20
CA ARG A 29 -16.31 -11.20 6.99
C ARG A 29 -17.03 -10.24 7.93
N ASP A 30 -18.32 -10.02 7.67
CA ASP A 30 -19.19 -9.20 8.52
C ASP A 30 -18.65 -7.78 8.72
N VAL A 31 -18.13 -7.19 7.64
CA VAL A 31 -17.59 -5.82 7.61
C VAL A 31 -18.46 -4.90 6.75
N LYS A 32 -18.55 -3.64 7.15
CA LYS A 32 -19.24 -2.59 6.39
C LYS A 32 -18.21 -1.66 5.77
N ILE A 33 -18.09 -1.66 4.46
CA ILE A 33 -17.08 -0.92 3.70
C ILE A 33 -17.75 0.26 3.01
N TYR A 34 -17.36 1.47 3.39
CA TYR A 34 -17.76 2.69 2.71
C TYR A 34 -16.68 3.12 1.72
N ILE A 35 -17.10 3.52 0.52
CA ILE A 35 -16.21 4.00 -0.54
C ILE A 35 -16.57 5.44 -0.86
N LEU A 36 -15.76 6.36 -0.36
CA LEU A 36 -15.88 7.79 -0.61
C LEU A 36 -15.27 8.09 -1.97
N ASN A 37 -16.08 8.62 -2.88
CA ASN A 37 -15.64 8.92 -4.24
C ASN A 37 -16.52 10.00 -4.88
N GLN A 38 -16.06 10.56 -5.99
CA GLN A 38 -16.84 11.50 -6.81
C GLN A 38 -17.31 10.83 -8.11
N ASP A 39 -16.45 10.06 -8.77
CA ASP A 39 -16.59 9.71 -10.19
C ASP A 39 -16.63 8.20 -10.49
N ILE A 40 -16.60 7.32 -9.49
CA ILE A 40 -16.71 5.87 -9.72
C ILE A 40 -18.11 5.50 -10.22
N MET A 41 -18.19 4.81 -11.34
CA MET A 41 -19.50 4.45 -11.92
C MET A 41 -20.25 3.42 -11.04
N PRO A 42 -21.58 3.57 -10.86
CA PRO A 42 -22.39 2.62 -10.09
C PRO A 42 -22.28 1.16 -10.54
N ASP A 43 -22.01 0.94 -11.83
CA ASP A 43 -21.90 -0.40 -12.42
C ASP A 43 -20.71 -1.18 -11.89
N TRP A 44 -19.61 -0.50 -11.56
CA TRP A 44 -18.43 -1.14 -10.97
C TRP A 44 -18.78 -1.78 -9.62
N PHE A 45 -19.65 -1.15 -8.82
CA PHE A 45 -20.06 -1.67 -7.50
C PHE A 45 -20.89 -2.96 -7.57
N ARG A 46 -21.44 -3.35 -8.74
CA ARG A 46 -22.31 -4.53 -8.87
C ARG A 46 -21.63 -5.83 -8.44
N LYS A 47 -20.40 -6.08 -8.93
CA LYS A 47 -19.64 -7.31 -8.63
C LYS A 47 -19.13 -7.32 -7.17
N PRO A 48 -18.43 -6.27 -6.67
CA PRO A 48 -17.99 -6.20 -5.28
C PRO A 48 -19.15 -6.33 -4.28
N ARG A 49 -20.27 -5.61 -4.46
CA ARG A 49 -21.43 -5.68 -3.56
C ARG A 49 -22.06 -7.07 -3.53
N LYS A 50 -22.10 -7.78 -4.66
CA LYS A 50 -22.62 -9.15 -4.70
C LYS A 50 -21.78 -10.07 -3.81
N ILE A 51 -20.46 -10.00 -3.96
CA ILE A 51 -19.52 -10.85 -3.21
C ILE A 51 -19.53 -10.49 -1.72
N ALA A 52 -19.47 -9.19 -1.39
CA ALA A 52 -19.53 -8.73 -0.01
C ALA A 52 -20.78 -9.24 0.71
N ARG A 53 -21.97 -9.14 0.09
CA ARG A 53 -23.22 -9.64 0.69
C ARG A 53 -23.20 -11.15 0.96
N MET A 54 -22.54 -11.94 0.12
CA MET A 54 -22.40 -13.39 0.33
C MET A 54 -21.48 -13.71 1.52
N LEU A 55 -20.67 -12.75 1.98
CA LEU A 55 -19.77 -12.86 3.13
C LEU A 55 -20.34 -12.21 4.41
N GLY A 56 -21.62 -11.82 4.41
CA GLY A 56 -22.21 -11.03 5.52
C GLY A 56 -21.73 -9.58 5.57
N SER A 57 -20.94 -9.16 4.57
CA SER A 57 -20.38 -7.82 4.46
C SER A 57 -21.23 -6.90 3.57
N GLU A 58 -20.99 -5.60 3.65
CA GLU A 58 -21.67 -4.58 2.85
C GLU A 58 -20.66 -3.64 2.19
N ILE A 59 -20.93 -3.22 0.94
CA ILE A 59 -20.17 -2.16 0.26
C ILE A 59 -21.13 -1.02 -0.10
N ILE A 60 -20.85 0.17 0.43
CA ILE A 60 -21.67 1.37 0.30
C ILE A 60 -20.92 2.40 -0.53
N ASP A 61 -21.59 2.90 -1.57
CA ASP A 61 -21.08 4.00 -2.40
C ASP A 61 -21.47 5.32 -1.73
N VAL A 62 -20.48 6.13 -1.38
CA VAL A 62 -20.68 7.47 -0.81
C VAL A 62 -20.19 8.49 -1.81
N LYS A 63 -21.15 9.11 -2.51
CA LYS A 63 -20.88 10.19 -3.46
C LYS A 63 -20.65 11.49 -2.72
N LEU A 64 -19.42 11.96 -2.78
CA LEU A 64 -19.05 13.27 -2.27
C LEU A 64 -19.36 14.34 -3.32
N PRO A 65 -19.93 15.49 -2.92
CA PRO A 65 -20.07 16.62 -3.83
C PRO A 65 -18.69 17.17 -4.22
N GLU A 66 -18.61 17.85 -5.35
CA GLU A 66 -17.45 18.71 -5.63
C GLU A 66 -17.39 19.80 -4.56
N GLN A 67 -16.28 19.84 -3.82
CA GLN A 67 -16.09 20.78 -2.73
C GLN A 67 -15.22 21.95 -3.21
N THR A 68 -15.84 23.13 -3.33
CA THR A 68 -15.19 24.36 -3.84
C THR A 68 -13.96 24.76 -3.03
N VAL A 69 -13.94 24.48 -1.72
CA VAL A 69 -12.81 24.80 -0.83
C VAL A 69 -11.50 24.14 -1.28
N PHE A 70 -11.56 22.94 -1.88
CA PHE A 70 -10.37 22.23 -2.36
C PHE A 70 -10.09 22.47 -3.84
N GLN A 71 -10.99 23.08 -4.61
CA GLN A 71 -10.76 23.37 -6.03
C GLN A 71 -9.60 24.36 -6.24
N ASP A 72 -9.39 25.28 -5.28
CA ASP A 72 -8.23 26.17 -5.31
C ASP A 72 -6.95 25.46 -4.86
N TRP A 73 -7.05 24.43 -4.01
CA TRP A 73 -5.91 23.60 -3.60
C TRP A 73 -5.51 22.58 -4.68
N GLU A 74 -6.45 22.09 -5.49
CA GLU A 74 -6.19 21.20 -6.64
C GLU A 74 -5.28 21.84 -7.71
N LYS A 75 -5.26 23.18 -7.79
CA LYS A 75 -4.42 23.92 -8.74
C LYS A 75 -2.95 24.00 -8.31
N GLN A 76 -2.65 23.68 -7.06
CA GLN A 76 -1.30 23.74 -6.50
C GLN A 76 -0.81 22.31 -6.21
N ASP A 77 0.10 21.85 -7.06
CA ASP A 77 0.89 20.62 -6.89
C ASP A 77 0.12 19.30 -6.69
N HIS A 78 -0.45 18.71 -7.75
CA HIS A 78 -0.80 17.28 -7.86
C HIS A 78 -1.58 16.60 -6.70
N ILE A 79 -2.10 17.34 -5.72
CA ILE A 79 -2.85 16.81 -4.59
C ILE A 79 -4.29 16.59 -5.06
N SER A 80 -4.64 15.34 -5.35
CA SER A 80 -6.01 14.97 -5.72
C SER A 80 -6.97 15.33 -4.56
N SER A 81 -8.11 15.93 -4.86
CA SER A 81 -9.18 16.23 -3.87
C SER A 81 -9.63 14.99 -3.11
N ILE A 82 -9.39 13.79 -3.65
CA ILE A 82 -9.63 12.54 -2.93
C ILE A 82 -8.88 12.48 -1.59
N THR A 83 -7.73 13.14 -1.49
CA THR A 83 -6.87 13.14 -0.30
C THR A 83 -7.57 13.81 0.89
N TYR A 84 -8.34 14.86 0.63
CA TYR A 84 -9.07 15.62 1.64
C TYR A 84 -10.44 15.02 2.02
N THR A 85 -10.88 13.98 1.30
CA THR A 85 -12.15 13.28 1.62
C THR A 85 -12.16 12.70 3.03
N ARG A 86 -10.98 12.39 3.59
CA ARG A 86 -10.81 11.95 4.98
C ARG A 86 -11.42 12.93 5.98
N TYR A 87 -11.43 14.24 5.69
CA TYR A 87 -11.99 15.26 6.58
C TYR A 87 -13.51 15.07 6.76
N PHE A 88 -14.16 14.48 5.75
CA PHE A 88 -15.61 14.32 5.71
C PHE A 88 -16.10 12.98 6.25
N ILE A 89 -15.21 12.09 6.74
CA ILE A 89 -15.61 10.78 7.27
C ILE A 89 -16.72 10.92 8.32
N ALA A 90 -16.59 11.89 9.23
CA ALA A 90 -17.55 12.14 10.31
C ALA A 90 -18.92 12.67 9.84
N ASP A 91 -18.98 13.29 8.65
CA ASP A 91 -20.21 13.83 8.07
C ASP A 91 -21.06 12.72 7.42
N TYR A 92 -20.40 11.74 6.79
CA TYR A 92 -21.08 10.71 6.00
C TYR A 92 -21.23 9.37 6.72
N ILE A 93 -20.36 9.07 7.68
CA ILE A 93 -20.31 7.76 8.36
C ILE A 93 -20.87 7.89 9.77
N GLN A 94 -21.88 7.09 10.10
CA GLN A 94 -22.63 7.22 11.36
C GLN A 94 -22.00 6.43 12.51
N GLU A 95 -21.30 5.34 12.22
CA GLU A 95 -20.70 4.49 13.23
C GLU A 95 -19.66 5.26 14.06
N ASP A 96 -19.64 5.00 15.37
CA ASP A 96 -18.81 5.74 16.34
C ASP A 96 -17.32 5.42 16.23
N LYS A 97 -16.96 4.23 15.74
CA LYS A 97 -15.57 3.80 15.49
C LYS A 97 -15.45 3.31 14.06
N VAL A 98 -14.43 3.80 13.36
CA VAL A 98 -14.23 3.57 11.92
C VAL A 98 -12.75 3.29 11.65
N LEU A 99 -12.44 2.32 10.79
CA LEU A 99 -11.09 2.12 10.28
C LEU A 99 -10.97 2.73 8.88
N TYR A 100 -10.22 3.81 8.74
CA TYR A 100 -9.84 4.34 7.44
C TYR A 100 -8.62 3.61 6.90
N LEU A 101 -8.64 3.29 5.61
CA LEU A 101 -7.56 2.66 4.86
C LEU A 101 -7.33 3.43 3.55
N ASP A 102 -6.07 3.60 3.17
CA ASP A 102 -5.71 3.99 1.80
C ASP A 102 -6.04 2.87 0.80
N SER A 103 -6.00 3.20 -0.49
CA SER A 103 -6.21 2.23 -1.58
C SER A 103 -4.90 1.60 -2.09
N ASP A 104 -3.75 2.03 -1.60
CA ASP A 104 -2.42 1.56 -1.98
C ASP A 104 -1.82 0.59 -0.93
N LEU A 105 -2.67 -0.27 -0.35
CA LEU A 105 -2.28 -1.23 0.67
C LEU A 105 -2.89 -2.62 0.44
N ILE A 106 -2.38 -3.61 1.18
CA ILE A 106 -2.92 -4.96 1.26
C ILE A 106 -3.22 -5.26 2.73
N VAL A 107 -4.43 -5.73 3.00
CA VAL A 107 -4.78 -6.39 4.27
C VAL A 107 -4.36 -7.84 4.14
N ASN A 108 -3.46 -8.29 5.02
CA ASN A 108 -2.78 -9.58 4.94
C ASN A 108 -3.23 -10.58 6.02
N THR A 109 -4.01 -10.11 7.01
CA THR A 109 -4.58 -10.93 8.09
C THR A 109 -5.95 -10.41 8.52
N SER A 110 -6.59 -11.10 9.47
CA SER A 110 -7.83 -10.64 10.09
C SER A 110 -7.62 -9.33 10.87
N LEU A 111 -8.53 -8.38 10.69
CA LEU A 111 -8.51 -7.05 11.32
C LEU A 111 -9.18 -7.04 12.71
N GLU A 112 -9.61 -8.18 13.25
CA GLU A 112 -10.27 -8.26 14.56
C GLU A 112 -9.42 -7.65 15.68
N LYS A 113 -8.11 -7.93 15.68
CA LYS A 113 -7.18 -7.36 16.66
C LYS A 113 -7.19 -5.83 16.60
N LEU A 114 -7.14 -5.25 15.40
CA LEU A 114 -7.16 -3.80 15.19
C LEU A 114 -8.49 -3.19 15.65
N PHE A 115 -9.63 -3.78 15.30
CA PHE A 115 -10.94 -3.28 15.73
C PHE A 115 -11.17 -3.37 17.24
N SER A 116 -10.53 -4.34 17.91
CA SER A 116 -10.63 -4.53 19.36
C SER A 116 -9.90 -3.45 20.19
N ILE A 117 -9.03 -2.66 19.57
CA ILE A 117 -8.26 -1.62 20.25
C ILE A 117 -9.20 -0.55 20.84
N CYS A 118 -9.00 -0.26 22.12
CA CYS A 118 -9.68 0.84 22.80
C CYS A 118 -8.97 2.15 22.46
N LEU A 119 -9.71 3.12 21.90
CA LEU A 119 -9.17 4.45 21.60
C LEU A 119 -9.15 5.37 22.83
N GLU A 120 -9.78 4.95 23.94
CA GLU A 120 -9.96 5.78 25.13
C GLU A 120 -10.55 7.16 24.75
N GLU A 121 -9.90 8.24 25.16
CA GLU A 121 -10.27 9.62 24.85
C GLU A 121 -9.56 10.18 23.60
N LYS A 122 -8.75 9.38 22.90
CA LYS A 122 -7.99 9.81 21.72
C LYS A 122 -8.88 9.96 20.49
N SER A 123 -8.56 10.94 19.65
CA SER A 123 -9.26 11.15 18.37
C SER A 123 -9.03 10.03 17.37
N LEU A 124 -7.86 9.40 17.37
CA LEU A 124 -7.55 8.27 16.51
C LEU A 124 -6.42 7.41 17.07
N ALA A 125 -6.21 6.24 16.46
CA ALA A 125 -4.97 5.49 16.56
C ALA A 125 -4.34 5.29 15.17
N ALA A 126 -3.01 5.39 15.10
CA ALA A 126 -2.23 5.28 13.88
C ALA A 126 -0.82 4.74 14.16
N VAL A 127 -0.11 4.33 13.12
CA VAL A 127 1.29 3.91 13.22
C VAL A 127 2.20 5.10 12.94
N LYS A 128 3.33 5.20 13.66
CA LYS A 128 4.37 6.19 13.36
C LYS A 128 4.80 6.15 11.90
N ASP A 129 4.98 7.32 11.31
CA ASP A 129 5.59 7.45 10.00
C ASP A 129 7.09 7.11 10.08
N THR A 130 7.68 6.91 8.92
CA THR A 130 9.09 6.62 8.69
C THR A 130 10.05 7.72 9.15
N ASP A 131 9.55 8.92 9.45
CA ASP A 131 10.31 10.01 10.08
C ASP A 131 10.55 9.80 11.59
N GLY A 132 9.82 8.87 12.21
CA GLY A 132 9.90 8.55 13.65
C GLY A 132 9.25 9.58 14.58
N ILE A 133 8.64 10.64 14.04
CA ILE A 133 8.06 11.77 14.78
C ILE A 133 6.55 11.83 14.58
N THR A 134 6.11 11.80 13.32
CA THR A 134 4.71 11.91 12.94
C THR A 134 4.04 10.54 12.86
N PHE A 135 2.72 10.51 12.65
CA PHE A 135 2.00 9.29 12.27
C PHE A 135 1.62 9.31 10.78
N ASN A 136 1.60 8.12 10.20
CA ASN A 136 1.15 7.93 8.82
C ASN A 136 -0.38 7.96 8.74
N THR A 137 -0.95 8.70 7.78
CA THR A 137 -2.42 8.87 7.63
C THR A 137 -3.11 7.83 6.75
N GLY A 138 -2.38 6.83 6.26
CA GLY A 138 -2.93 5.80 5.40
C GLY A 138 -3.69 4.69 6.12
N VAL A 139 -3.51 4.55 7.44
CA VAL A 139 -4.28 3.65 8.29
C VAL A 139 -4.64 4.38 9.58
N LEU A 140 -5.92 4.67 9.76
CA LEU A 140 -6.41 5.41 10.92
C LEU A 140 -7.60 4.67 11.56
N LEU A 141 -7.45 4.25 12.82
CA LEU A 141 -8.58 3.81 13.62
C LEU A 141 -9.19 5.02 14.31
N ILE A 142 -10.33 5.50 13.81
CA ILE A 142 -10.91 6.80 14.11
C ILE A 142 -11.99 6.69 15.18
N ASN A 143 -11.91 7.58 16.19
CA ASN A 143 -13.01 7.86 17.11
C ASN A 143 -13.97 8.84 16.44
N ASN A 144 -14.81 8.31 15.56
CA ASN A 144 -15.68 9.08 14.69
C ASN A 144 -16.74 9.87 15.49
N LYS A 145 -17.15 9.35 16.66
CA LYS A 145 -18.00 10.08 17.60
C LYS A 145 -17.33 11.35 18.11
N LYS A 146 -16.08 11.26 18.58
CA LYS A 146 -15.31 12.41 19.04
C LYS A 146 -15.06 13.41 17.91
N TRP A 147 -14.73 12.93 16.70
CA TRP A 147 -14.56 13.79 15.53
C TRP A 147 -15.79 14.67 15.26
N ARG A 148 -17.00 14.11 15.38
CA ARG A 148 -18.27 14.89 15.29
C ARG A 148 -18.41 15.88 16.44
N GLN A 149 -18.17 15.45 17.68
CA GLN A 149 -18.35 16.27 18.88
C GLN A 149 -17.40 17.48 18.91
N GLU A 150 -16.16 17.27 18.47
CA GLU A 150 -15.09 18.27 18.49
C GLU A 150 -14.97 19.05 17.17
N LYS A 151 -15.88 18.82 16.21
CA LYS A 151 -15.87 19.50 14.91
C LYS A 151 -14.50 19.41 14.23
N LEU A 152 -13.95 18.19 14.19
CA LEU A 152 -12.58 17.99 13.71
C LEU A 152 -12.41 18.38 12.24
N LYS A 153 -13.43 18.16 11.42
CA LYS A 153 -13.45 18.59 10.02
C LYS A 153 -13.14 20.08 9.90
N GLU A 154 -13.84 20.92 10.66
CA GLU A 154 -13.65 22.37 10.64
C GLU A 154 -12.23 22.74 11.07
N ARG A 155 -11.69 22.13 12.14
CA ARG A 155 -10.31 22.32 12.58
C ARG A 155 -9.28 21.95 11.50
N LEU A 156 -9.49 20.83 10.82
CA LEU A 156 -8.62 20.37 9.72
C LEU A 156 -8.66 21.33 8.53
N ILE A 157 -9.84 21.84 8.17
CA ILE A 157 -9.99 22.83 7.09
C ILE A 157 -9.29 24.14 7.47
N GLU A 158 -9.53 24.67 8.67
CA GLU A 158 -8.91 25.90 9.16
C GLU A 158 -7.38 25.78 9.18
N GLN A 159 -6.85 24.68 9.71
CA GLN A 159 -5.40 24.42 9.71
C GLN A 159 -4.84 24.28 8.29
N SER A 160 -5.57 23.63 7.38
CA SER A 160 -5.16 23.51 5.97
C SER A 160 -4.99 24.88 5.33
N ILE A 161 -5.93 25.81 5.53
CA ILE A 161 -5.86 27.18 4.99
C ILE A 161 -4.61 27.91 5.50
N VAL A 162 -4.33 27.83 6.81
CA VAL A 162 -3.17 28.48 7.43
C VAL A 162 -1.87 27.90 6.88
N THR A 163 -1.74 26.57 6.85
CA THR A 163 -0.52 25.90 6.41
C THR A 163 -0.30 26.05 4.91
N MET A 164 -1.34 26.06 4.07
CA MET A 164 -1.19 26.29 2.63
C MET A 164 -0.58 27.66 2.36
N LYS A 165 -1.02 28.68 3.08
CA LYS A 165 -0.45 30.02 2.99
C LYS A 165 1.03 30.05 3.37
N GLU A 166 1.44 29.31 4.39
CA GLU A 166 2.86 29.22 4.78
C GLU A 166 3.70 28.47 3.74
N VAL A 167 3.14 27.45 3.10
CA VAL A 167 3.78 26.71 1.98
C VAL A 167 3.98 27.64 0.78
N GLU A 168 2.93 28.35 0.34
CA GLU A 168 2.99 29.31 -0.77
C GLU A 168 4.02 30.42 -0.53
N GLU A 169 4.14 30.88 0.71
CA GLU A 169 5.09 31.92 1.12
C GLU A 169 6.51 31.36 1.36
N GLY A 170 6.75 30.07 1.10
CA GLY A 170 8.05 29.42 1.23
C GLY A 170 8.55 29.29 2.67
N ARG A 171 7.65 29.38 3.65
CA ARG A 171 7.96 29.27 5.09
C ARG A 171 7.72 27.89 5.69
N PHE A 172 7.25 26.95 4.88
CA PHE A 172 6.95 25.61 5.33
C PHE A 172 7.77 24.58 4.55
N GLU A 173 8.70 23.92 5.23
CA GLU A 173 9.49 22.85 4.63
C GLU A 173 8.79 21.50 4.83
N HIS A 174 8.97 20.58 3.88
CA HIS A 174 8.49 19.19 3.98
C HIS A 174 6.96 19.02 4.11
N PHE A 175 6.18 19.84 3.38
CA PHE A 175 4.74 19.65 3.31
C PHE A 175 4.37 18.32 2.62
N ASN A 176 3.56 17.49 3.30
CA ASN A 176 3.12 16.17 2.83
C ASN A 176 1.59 16.08 2.79
N GLY A 177 0.93 17.10 2.25
CA GLY A 177 -0.51 17.09 2.06
C GLY A 177 -1.28 17.04 3.38
N ASN A 178 -2.37 16.28 3.39
CA ASN A 178 -3.21 16.12 4.57
C ASN A 178 -2.49 15.45 5.76
N GLN A 179 -1.42 14.69 5.54
CA GLN A 179 -0.68 14.05 6.63
C GLN A 179 -0.06 15.09 7.55
N THR A 180 0.51 16.15 6.96
CA THR A 180 1.01 17.30 7.71
C THR A 180 -0.09 17.93 8.55
N ILE A 181 -1.27 18.16 7.95
CA ILE A 181 -2.40 18.80 8.63
C ILE A 181 -2.93 17.95 9.79
N PHE A 182 -3.12 16.65 9.57
CA PHE A 182 -3.54 15.73 10.63
C PHE A 182 -2.55 15.73 11.79
N ASN A 183 -1.25 15.68 11.50
CA ASN A 183 -0.22 15.68 12.54
C ASN A 183 -0.16 17.03 13.28
N GLN A 184 -0.39 18.17 12.63
CA GLN A 184 -0.48 19.47 13.30
C GLN A 184 -1.71 19.56 14.22
N VAL A 185 -2.88 19.10 13.75
CA VAL A 185 -4.15 19.22 14.50
C VAL A 185 -4.24 18.22 15.66
N LEU A 186 -3.64 17.03 15.50
CA LEU A 186 -3.79 15.90 16.43
C LEU A 186 -2.47 15.45 17.07
N GLN A 187 -1.43 16.29 17.07
CA GLN A 187 -0.09 15.95 17.59
C GLN A 187 -0.12 15.25 18.96
N ASP A 188 -0.96 15.73 19.88
CA ASP A 188 -1.10 15.20 21.25
C ASP A 188 -2.37 14.33 21.45
N ASP A 189 -3.16 14.13 20.39
CA ASP A 189 -4.48 13.50 20.43
C ASP A 189 -4.59 12.26 19.51
N TRP A 190 -3.59 11.39 19.62
CA TRP A 190 -3.60 10.09 18.97
C TRP A 190 -3.02 8.99 19.87
N LEU A 191 -3.32 7.75 19.52
CA LEU A 191 -2.76 6.53 20.12
C LEU A 191 -1.82 5.85 19.12
N GLU A 192 -0.62 5.50 19.56
CA GLU A 192 0.33 4.78 18.72
C GLU A 192 -0.04 3.30 18.59
N LEU A 193 -0.10 2.83 17.34
CA LEU A 193 -0.32 1.43 16.96
C LEU A 193 1.00 0.72 16.68
N ASP A 194 1.00 -0.60 16.86
CA ASP A 194 2.11 -1.45 16.43
C ASP A 194 2.32 -1.36 14.90
N LYS A 195 3.58 -1.44 14.46
CA LYS A 195 3.97 -1.36 13.05
C LYS A 195 3.33 -2.45 12.18
N GLU A 196 2.88 -3.55 12.77
CA GLU A 196 2.13 -4.60 12.07
C GLU A 196 0.85 -4.07 11.40
N PHE A 197 0.24 -3.01 11.93
CA PHE A 197 -1.03 -2.46 11.42
C PHE A 197 -0.84 -1.41 10.32
N ASN A 198 0.39 -1.05 9.97
CA ASN A 198 0.69 -0.20 8.82
C ASN A 198 2.18 -0.32 8.47
N ARG A 199 2.51 -1.40 7.76
CA ARG A 199 3.89 -1.69 7.35
C ARG A 199 4.21 -0.96 6.06
N GLN A 200 4.92 0.15 6.17
CA GLN A 200 5.16 1.11 5.08
C GLN A 200 6.29 0.69 4.12
N VAL A 201 6.11 -0.43 3.40
CA VAL A 201 7.13 -1.07 2.55
C VAL A 201 7.58 -0.23 1.35
N GLY A 202 6.82 0.81 0.98
CA GLY A 202 7.27 1.80 0.00
C GLY A 202 8.53 2.56 0.42
N HIS A 203 8.88 2.56 1.71
CA HIS A 203 10.09 3.17 2.24
C HIS A 203 11.32 2.23 2.20
N ASP A 204 11.18 0.98 1.75
CA ASP A 204 12.23 -0.05 1.80
C ASP A 204 13.56 0.42 1.21
N VAL A 205 13.55 0.90 -0.04
CA VAL A 205 14.77 1.36 -0.72
C VAL A 205 15.40 2.57 -0.01
N LYS A 206 14.59 3.51 0.49
CA LYS A 206 15.10 4.68 1.23
C LYS A 206 15.69 4.26 2.57
N ALA A 207 15.04 3.34 3.28
CA ALA A 207 15.55 2.77 4.53
C ALA A 207 16.88 2.04 4.33
N PHE A 208 17.02 1.28 3.24
CA PHE A 208 18.25 0.57 2.91
C PHE A 208 19.42 1.54 2.70
N TYR A 209 19.28 2.52 1.81
CA TYR A 209 20.37 3.47 1.53
C TYR A 209 20.69 4.38 2.72
N ASN A 210 19.71 4.72 3.54
CA ASN A 210 19.92 5.52 4.76
C ASN A 210 20.35 4.69 5.98
N LYS A 211 20.53 3.37 5.83
CA LYS A 211 20.93 2.45 6.92
C LYS A 211 20.01 2.55 8.14
N CYS A 212 18.70 2.66 7.91
CA CYS A 212 17.73 2.74 9.01
C CYS A 212 17.73 1.44 9.82
N GLU A 213 18.27 1.50 11.05
CA GLU A 213 18.32 0.35 11.95
C GLU A 213 16.94 -0.21 12.26
N ASN A 214 16.84 -1.53 12.36
CA ASN A 214 15.63 -2.28 12.70
C ASN A 214 14.44 -2.08 11.73
N TYR A 215 14.60 -1.32 10.63
CA TYR A 215 13.51 -1.09 9.70
C TYR A 215 13.04 -2.41 9.06
N PHE A 216 13.97 -3.30 8.71
CA PHE A 216 13.65 -4.61 8.10
C PHE A 216 13.34 -5.73 9.09
N ASN A 217 13.41 -5.47 10.40
CA ASN A 217 13.13 -6.50 11.41
C ASN A 217 11.61 -6.77 11.44
N GLU A 218 11.21 -7.93 10.93
CA GLU A 218 9.82 -8.41 10.96
C GLU A 218 9.73 -9.62 11.87
N LEU A 219 9.38 -9.38 13.15
CA LEU A 219 9.18 -10.45 14.13
C LEU A 219 7.87 -11.21 13.89
N VAL A 220 6.87 -10.54 13.30
CA VAL A 220 5.58 -11.09 12.96
C VAL A 220 5.18 -10.63 11.55
N PRO A 221 4.44 -11.44 10.78
CA PRO A 221 3.87 -11.01 9.51
C PRO A 221 2.99 -9.77 9.71
N PRO A 222 3.13 -8.73 8.87
CA PRO A 222 2.31 -7.53 8.98
C PRO A 222 0.84 -7.85 8.70
N SER A 223 -0.06 -7.22 9.44
CA SER A 223 -1.50 -7.30 9.21
C SER A 223 -1.94 -6.40 8.06
N ILE A 224 -1.28 -5.26 7.90
CA ILE A 224 -1.51 -4.32 6.79
C ILE A 224 -0.16 -3.91 6.19
N ILE A 225 -0.03 -4.05 4.88
CA ILE A 225 1.17 -3.71 4.10
C ILE A 225 0.83 -2.50 3.24
N HIS A 226 1.52 -1.38 3.46
CA HIS A 226 1.25 -0.10 2.81
C HIS A 226 2.37 0.27 1.85
N PHE A 227 2.04 0.36 0.55
CA PHE A 227 2.99 0.71 -0.50
C PHE A 227 3.13 2.23 -0.61
N VAL A 228 3.58 2.90 0.45
CA VAL A 228 3.76 4.37 0.53
C VAL A 228 4.67 4.93 -0.59
N SER A 229 4.70 6.25 -0.74
CA SER A 229 5.52 6.99 -1.74
C SER A 229 5.12 6.74 -3.20
N TYR A 230 5.90 7.27 -4.15
CA TYR A 230 5.68 7.08 -5.60
C TYR A 230 6.10 5.69 -6.12
N ARG A 231 6.82 4.92 -5.28
CA ARG A 231 7.38 3.60 -5.58
C ARG A 231 6.31 2.50 -5.45
N LYS A 232 5.35 2.47 -6.39
CA LYS A 232 4.23 1.55 -6.35
C LYS A 232 4.51 0.24 -7.10
N PRO A 233 3.98 -0.91 -6.64
CA PRO A 233 4.16 -2.18 -7.34
C PRO A 233 3.56 -2.19 -8.76
N TRP A 234 2.62 -1.29 -9.07
CA TRP A 234 1.99 -1.15 -10.40
C TRP A 234 2.58 -0.04 -11.28
N THR A 235 3.48 0.82 -10.79
CA THR A 235 4.06 1.92 -11.59
C THR A 235 5.55 1.81 -11.81
N THR A 236 6.26 1.10 -10.93
CA THR A 236 7.72 1.05 -10.98
C THR A 236 8.21 -0.39 -11.02
N LEU A 237 9.25 -0.63 -11.81
CA LEU A 237 10.01 -1.89 -11.81
C LEU A 237 10.96 -1.86 -10.60
N ILE A 238 10.48 -2.12 -9.39
CA ILE A 238 11.29 -2.10 -8.16
C ILE A 238 10.99 -3.33 -7.32
N ALA A 239 11.98 -3.77 -6.55
CA ALA A 239 11.90 -4.91 -5.65
C ALA A 239 11.59 -4.48 -4.20
N ASN A 240 10.46 -3.81 -4.00
CA ASN A 240 9.92 -3.63 -2.64
C ASN A 240 9.43 -4.98 -2.10
N ARG A 241 9.53 -5.18 -0.78
CA ARG A 241 8.92 -6.36 -0.16
C ARG A 241 7.42 -6.40 -0.47
N TYR A 242 6.88 -7.62 -0.55
CA TYR A 242 5.45 -7.88 -0.80
C TYR A 242 4.92 -7.39 -2.16
N ARG A 243 5.79 -7.02 -3.11
CA ARG A 243 5.38 -6.70 -4.49
C ARG A 243 4.49 -7.79 -5.10
N ASP A 244 4.92 -9.04 -5.00
CA ASP A 244 4.21 -10.17 -5.62
C ASP A 244 2.83 -10.35 -4.99
N LEU A 245 2.72 -10.19 -3.67
CA LEU A 245 1.45 -10.26 -2.94
C LEU A 245 0.44 -9.23 -3.44
N TRP A 246 0.89 -8.03 -3.83
CA TRP A 246 0.00 -7.04 -4.46
C TRP A 246 -0.59 -7.58 -5.76
N TRP A 247 0.23 -8.19 -6.61
CA TRP A 247 -0.19 -8.75 -7.90
C TRP A 247 -1.07 -9.99 -7.71
N GLU A 248 -0.77 -10.83 -6.72
CA GLU A 248 -1.60 -11.99 -6.33
C GLU A 248 -3.02 -11.54 -5.98
N PHE A 249 -3.19 -10.46 -5.19
CA PHE A 249 -4.53 -9.92 -4.89
C PHE A 249 -5.14 -9.12 -6.04
N HIS A 250 -4.34 -8.43 -6.85
CA HIS A 250 -4.82 -7.71 -8.03
C HIS A 250 -5.47 -8.69 -9.01
N ASP A 251 -4.79 -9.80 -9.30
CA ASP A 251 -5.24 -10.83 -10.24
C ASP A 251 -6.22 -11.83 -9.63
N LEU A 252 -6.42 -11.80 -8.30
CA LEU A 252 -7.35 -12.68 -7.61
C LEU A 252 -8.78 -12.48 -8.14
N GLU A 253 -9.37 -13.56 -8.67
CA GLU A 253 -10.77 -13.54 -9.06
C GLU A 253 -11.68 -13.44 -7.84
N TRP A 254 -12.68 -12.57 -7.92
CA TRP A 254 -13.63 -12.32 -6.84
C TRP A 254 -14.33 -13.59 -6.29
N THR A 255 -14.59 -14.58 -7.15
CA THR A 255 -15.22 -15.84 -6.72
C THR A 255 -14.28 -16.71 -5.90
N LYS A 256 -12.95 -16.56 -6.07
CA LYS A 256 -11.94 -17.26 -5.26
C LYS A 256 -11.95 -16.79 -3.81
N ILE A 257 -12.34 -15.54 -3.55
CA ILE A 257 -12.56 -15.05 -2.18
C ILE A 257 -13.65 -15.86 -1.47
N LEU A 258 -14.75 -16.18 -2.17
CA LEU A 258 -15.80 -17.02 -1.59
C LEU A 258 -15.32 -18.45 -1.35
N GLN A 259 -14.59 -19.02 -2.32
CA GLN A 259 -13.99 -20.35 -2.21
C GLN A 259 -13.03 -20.45 -1.03
N HIS A 260 -12.27 -19.38 -0.76
CA HIS A 260 -11.39 -19.32 0.40
C HIS A 260 -12.15 -19.48 1.71
N HIS A 261 -13.26 -18.76 1.89
CA HIS A 261 -14.04 -18.81 3.13
C HIS A 261 -14.76 -20.14 3.39
N ILE A 262 -14.84 -21.01 2.38
CA ILE A 262 -15.36 -22.38 2.50
C ILE A 262 -14.27 -23.47 2.43
N GLY A 263 -12.99 -23.07 2.38
CA GLY A 263 -11.85 -23.98 2.39
C GLY A 263 -11.52 -24.64 1.04
N GLU A 264 -12.07 -24.12 -0.07
CA GLU A 264 -11.83 -24.65 -1.42
C GLU A 264 -10.69 -23.94 -2.16
N PHE A 265 -10.14 -22.87 -1.60
CA PHE A 265 -9.06 -22.10 -2.21
C PHE A 265 -8.13 -21.47 -1.16
N GLU A 266 -6.84 -21.52 -1.43
CA GLU A 266 -5.85 -20.71 -0.73
C GLU A 266 -4.99 -19.99 -1.76
N LEU A 267 -4.71 -18.72 -1.48
CA LEU A 267 -3.77 -17.92 -2.23
C LEU A 267 -2.35 -18.44 -1.95
N THR A 268 -1.77 -19.10 -2.96
CA THR A 268 -0.38 -19.57 -2.92
C THR A 268 0.47 -18.70 -3.83
N SER A 269 1.70 -18.39 -3.44
CA SER A 269 2.59 -17.62 -4.29
C SER A 269 2.93 -18.37 -5.57
N SER A 270 2.95 -17.64 -6.70
CA SER A 270 3.31 -18.19 -8.00
C SER A 270 4.80 -18.46 -8.14
N LEU A 271 5.63 -17.87 -7.28
CA LEU A 271 7.09 -18.04 -7.29
C LEU A 271 7.55 -19.48 -6.98
N ASP A 272 6.71 -20.29 -6.33
CA ASP A 272 7.13 -21.59 -5.78
C ASP A 272 6.99 -22.76 -6.78
N LYS A 273 6.71 -22.51 -8.07
CA LYS A 273 6.28 -23.58 -8.99
C LYS A 273 7.09 -23.73 -10.28
N GLU A 274 8.02 -22.84 -10.57
CA GLU A 274 8.79 -22.85 -11.82
C GLU A 274 10.29 -22.94 -11.53
N PHE A 275 11.03 -23.70 -12.35
CA PHE A 275 12.48 -23.79 -12.20
C PHE A 275 13.09 -22.41 -12.47
N SER A 276 13.87 -21.89 -11.51
CA SER A 276 14.29 -20.51 -11.52
C SER A 276 15.76 -20.31 -11.18
N CYS A 277 16.33 -19.28 -11.78
CA CYS A 277 17.73 -18.91 -11.66
C CYS A 277 17.86 -17.48 -11.11
N LEU A 278 18.89 -17.21 -10.30
CA LEU A 278 19.23 -15.87 -9.81
C LEU A 278 20.61 -15.42 -10.31
N THR A 279 20.70 -14.16 -10.73
CA THR A 279 21.97 -13.44 -10.94
C THR A 279 21.92 -12.12 -10.21
N LEU A 280 22.90 -11.85 -9.34
CA LEU A 280 23.12 -10.54 -8.74
C LEU A 280 24.23 -9.81 -9.50
N THR A 281 23.96 -8.60 -9.98
CA THR A 281 24.91 -7.86 -10.82
C THR A 281 25.09 -6.41 -10.40
N ASN A 282 26.28 -5.89 -10.68
CA ASN A 282 26.61 -4.46 -10.63
C ASN A 282 27.05 -3.94 -12.02
N SER A 283 26.77 -4.72 -13.06
CA SER A 283 27.01 -4.40 -14.46
C SER A 283 25.75 -4.65 -15.29
N GLN A 284 25.57 -3.84 -16.33
CA GLN A 284 24.52 -4.07 -17.33
C GLN A 284 24.89 -5.17 -18.34
N ASP A 285 26.14 -5.62 -18.32
CA ASP A 285 26.65 -6.70 -19.16
C ASP A 285 26.60 -8.01 -18.37
N LEU A 286 25.93 -9.02 -18.94
CA LEU A 286 25.86 -10.39 -18.44
C LEU A 286 26.25 -11.35 -19.57
N GLU A 287 27.14 -12.30 -19.28
CA GLU A 287 27.65 -13.26 -20.27
C GLU A 287 26.50 -14.16 -20.77
N GLY A 288 26.24 -14.11 -22.08
CA GLY A 288 25.29 -15.00 -22.76
C GLY A 288 23.82 -14.89 -22.34
N ILE A 289 23.40 -13.81 -21.66
CA ILE A 289 22.05 -13.74 -21.08
C ILE A 289 20.94 -13.79 -22.13
N GLU A 290 21.10 -13.12 -23.27
CA GLU A 290 20.07 -13.09 -24.33
C GLU A 290 19.89 -14.48 -24.95
N GLU A 291 20.98 -15.22 -25.13
CA GLU A 291 20.96 -16.60 -25.60
C GLU A 291 20.27 -17.52 -24.59
N LEU A 292 20.57 -17.39 -23.29
CA LEU A 292 19.98 -18.20 -22.23
C LEU A 292 18.47 -17.99 -22.12
N VAL A 293 18.01 -16.74 -22.02
CA VAL A 293 16.58 -16.44 -21.85
C VAL A 293 15.76 -16.88 -23.08
N THR A 294 16.37 -16.82 -24.28
CA THR A 294 15.74 -17.27 -25.52
C THR A 294 15.72 -18.79 -25.64
N ALA A 295 16.80 -19.47 -25.24
CA ALA A 295 16.92 -20.93 -25.35
C ALA A 295 16.15 -21.71 -24.28
N LEU A 296 15.85 -21.08 -23.13
CA LEU A 296 15.24 -21.72 -21.96
C LEU A 296 13.91 -21.02 -21.57
N PRO A 297 12.86 -21.09 -22.40
CA PRO A 297 11.60 -20.39 -22.15
C PRO A 297 10.86 -20.86 -20.89
N ASP A 298 11.10 -22.09 -20.45
CA ASP A 298 10.47 -22.69 -19.26
C ASP A 298 11.25 -22.40 -17.95
N VAL A 299 12.36 -21.64 -18.03
CA VAL A 299 13.19 -21.26 -16.87
C VAL A 299 12.99 -19.79 -16.56
N VAL A 300 12.71 -19.46 -15.29
CA VAL A 300 12.57 -18.07 -14.85
C VAL A 300 13.93 -17.49 -14.47
N PHE A 301 14.31 -16.37 -15.07
CA PHE A 301 15.56 -15.68 -14.78
C PHE A 301 15.32 -14.43 -13.92
N HIS A 302 15.67 -14.52 -12.64
CA HIS A 302 15.73 -13.39 -11.72
C HIS A 302 17.06 -12.66 -11.89
N ILE A 303 17.03 -11.43 -12.37
CA ILE A 303 18.22 -10.56 -12.47
C ILE A 303 18.05 -9.45 -11.45
N ALA A 304 18.97 -9.36 -10.50
CA ALA A 304 18.92 -8.42 -9.39
C ALA A 304 20.10 -7.44 -9.42
N ALA A 305 19.85 -6.21 -8.98
CA ALA A 305 20.89 -5.19 -8.83
C ALA A 305 20.62 -4.33 -7.59
N TRP A 306 21.68 -3.95 -6.87
CA TRP A 306 21.60 -3.03 -5.73
C TRP A 306 21.27 -1.59 -6.14
N THR A 307 21.35 -1.27 -7.43
CA THR A 307 21.15 0.07 -8.01
C THR A 307 20.07 0.04 -9.07
N ASP A 308 19.84 1.19 -9.72
CA ASP A 308 19.12 1.21 -10.98
C ASP A 308 19.82 0.33 -12.04
N MET A 309 19.03 -0.21 -12.96
CA MET A 309 19.52 -1.03 -14.06
C MET A 309 19.74 -0.18 -15.32
N GLY A 310 20.79 -0.50 -16.08
CA GLY A 310 21.03 0.09 -17.40
C GLY A 310 20.06 -0.46 -18.46
N ASP A 311 19.97 0.24 -19.59
CA ASP A 311 19.03 -0.06 -20.68
C ASP A 311 19.16 -1.50 -21.21
N LYS A 312 20.37 -2.08 -21.20
CA LYS A 312 20.57 -3.48 -21.65
C LYS A 312 19.76 -4.46 -20.81
N LEU A 313 19.80 -4.33 -19.48
CA LEU A 313 19.04 -5.19 -18.59
C LEU A 313 17.54 -4.88 -18.67
N ILE A 314 17.15 -3.60 -18.72
CA ILE A 314 15.73 -3.20 -18.80
C ILE A 314 15.07 -3.79 -20.06
N LYS A 315 15.78 -3.84 -21.19
CA LYS A 315 15.27 -4.45 -22.43
C LYS A 315 14.94 -5.92 -22.30
N LEU A 316 15.56 -6.64 -21.37
CA LEU A 316 15.23 -8.05 -21.11
C LEU A 316 13.82 -8.24 -20.54
N ALA A 317 13.15 -7.18 -20.06
CA ALA A 317 11.76 -7.25 -19.63
C ALA A 317 10.77 -7.62 -20.76
N VAL A 318 11.22 -7.63 -22.02
CA VAL A 318 10.44 -8.14 -23.16
C VAL A 318 10.22 -9.66 -23.11
N TYR A 319 11.06 -10.39 -22.38
CA TYR A 319 10.97 -11.83 -22.27
C TYR A 319 10.07 -12.23 -21.09
N ASP A 320 9.04 -13.04 -21.35
CA ASP A 320 8.05 -13.48 -20.36
C ASP A 320 8.65 -14.29 -19.20
N ASN A 321 9.83 -14.86 -19.40
CA ASN A 321 10.58 -15.65 -18.43
C ASN A 321 11.67 -14.85 -17.70
N VAL A 322 11.74 -13.53 -17.87
CA VAL A 322 12.70 -12.66 -17.14
C VAL A 322 11.99 -11.85 -16.05
N ARG A 323 12.61 -11.76 -14.87
CA ARG A 323 12.17 -10.96 -13.73
C ARG A 323 13.30 -10.04 -13.29
N LEU A 324 13.11 -8.74 -13.46
CA LEU A 324 14.10 -7.72 -13.12
C LEU A 324 13.84 -7.11 -11.74
N HIS A 325 14.89 -7.02 -10.93
CA HIS A 325 14.87 -6.51 -9.56
C HIS A 325 15.91 -5.39 -9.35
N PRO A 326 15.72 -4.20 -9.93
CA PRO A 326 16.59 -3.05 -9.64
C PRO A 326 16.30 -2.52 -8.23
N GLN A 327 17.31 -1.88 -7.63
CA GLN A 327 17.27 -1.36 -6.26
C GLN A 327 16.77 -2.41 -5.25
N ILE A 328 17.19 -3.67 -5.41
CA ILE A 328 16.78 -4.75 -4.50
C ILE A 328 17.26 -4.45 -3.07
N VAL A 329 16.42 -4.79 -2.09
CA VAL A 329 16.75 -4.65 -0.66
C VAL A 329 17.05 -6.03 -0.05
N PRO A 330 17.85 -6.10 1.02
CA PRO A 330 18.35 -7.37 1.55
C PRO A 330 17.26 -8.42 1.82
N PRO A 331 16.11 -8.11 2.46
CA PRO A 331 15.12 -9.15 2.72
C PRO A 331 14.46 -9.72 1.45
N VAL A 332 14.45 -8.97 0.35
CA VAL A 332 13.92 -9.47 -0.93
C VAL A 332 14.97 -10.36 -1.61
N LEU A 333 16.25 -9.96 -1.56
CA LEU A 333 17.34 -10.80 -2.05
C LEU A 333 17.43 -12.12 -1.26
N ASP A 334 17.43 -12.06 0.07
CA ASP A 334 17.45 -13.24 0.94
C ASP A 334 16.28 -14.20 0.66
N LYS A 335 15.11 -13.65 0.32
CA LYS A 335 13.94 -14.45 -0.09
C LYS A 335 14.21 -15.16 -1.41
N LEU A 336 14.72 -14.43 -2.42
CA LEU A 336 15.04 -14.98 -3.73
C LEU A 336 16.11 -16.07 -3.63
N GLU A 337 17.21 -15.83 -2.92
CA GLU A 337 18.29 -16.81 -2.73
C GLU A 337 17.82 -18.13 -2.12
N ARG A 338 16.78 -18.08 -1.27
CA ARG A 338 16.19 -19.28 -0.66
C ARG A 338 15.15 -19.96 -1.54
N SER A 339 14.57 -19.26 -2.51
CA SER A 339 13.48 -19.76 -3.35
C SER A 339 13.95 -20.27 -4.72
N VAL A 340 15.07 -19.76 -5.24
CA VAL A 340 15.56 -20.17 -6.56
C VAL A 340 16.28 -21.52 -6.53
N ASP A 341 16.29 -22.21 -7.67
CA ASP A 341 16.92 -23.52 -7.82
C ASP A 341 18.42 -23.42 -8.11
N LEU A 342 18.85 -22.34 -8.76
CA LEU A 342 20.23 -22.17 -9.23
C LEU A 342 20.69 -20.71 -9.15
N TYR A 343 21.92 -20.50 -8.71
CA TYR A 343 22.60 -19.21 -8.88
C TYR A 343 23.45 -19.23 -10.16
N LEU A 344 23.27 -18.23 -11.02
CA LEU A 344 24.02 -18.04 -12.28
C LEU A 344 25.03 -16.91 -12.12
N ASP A 345 26.30 -17.29 -11.95
CA ASP A 345 27.45 -16.38 -11.89
C ASP A 345 27.92 -15.99 -13.30
N ILE A 346 27.18 -15.07 -13.93
CA ILE A 346 27.40 -14.60 -15.30
C ILE A 346 27.68 -13.08 -15.38
N ASN A 347 27.92 -12.42 -14.23
CA ASN A 347 28.19 -10.99 -14.17
C ASN A 347 29.66 -10.66 -14.47
N TYR A 348 29.94 -9.67 -15.34
CA TYR A 348 31.31 -9.27 -15.68
C TYR A 348 32.04 -8.41 -14.63
N SER A 349 31.33 -7.87 -13.63
CA SER A 349 31.93 -7.04 -12.57
C SER A 349 32.59 -7.90 -11.47
N HIS A 350 33.49 -7.32 -10.68
CA HIS A 350 34.01 -7.95 -9.46
C HIS A 350 32.87 -8.47 -8.57
N VAL A 351 33.06 -9.65 -7.97
CA VAL A 351 32.12 -10.36 -7.08
C VAL A 351 31.37 -9.36 -6.19
N VAL A 352 30.06 -9.25 -6.41
CA VAL A 352 29.19 -8.28 -5.74
C VAL A 352 28.78 -8.84 -4.38
N GLY A 353 29.72 -8.88 -3.45
CA GLY A 353 29.51 -9.49 -2.12
C GLY A 353 29.62 -11.01 -2.14
N THR A 354 29.95 -11.60 -1.00
CA THR A 354 29.98 -13.05 -0.82
C THR A 354 28.54 -13.54 -0.72
N ILE A 355 28.11 -14.34 -1.69
CA ILE A 355 26.84 -15.05 -1.70
C ILE A 355 27.04 -16.37 -0.97
#